data_AF-A0A936DPJ7-F1
#
_entry.id   AF-A0A936DPJ7-F1
#
_cell.length_a   1.000
_cell.length_b   1.000
_cell.length_c   1.000
_cell.angle_alpha   90.00
_cell.angle_beta   90.00
_cell.angle_gamma   90.00
#
_symmetry.space_group_name_H-M   'P 1'
#
loop_
_entity.id
_entity.type
_entity.pdbx_description
1 polymer ?
#
loop_
_entity_poly.entity_id
_entity_poly.type
_entity_poly.pdbx_seq_one_letter_code
_entity_poly.pdbx_strand_id
1 'polypeptide(L)'
;MLNARVHYQTKTLVGLEFLPVEEAQSYWQADASITYNSPSKKYSARAYAQNLFDETVKSFSTPLALSVPGSLYLTALRPPRTYGLRLGVSF
;
A
#
# COMPACT_ATOMS: atom_id res chain seq x y z
N MET A 1 5.14 20.47 -9.50
CA MET A 1 3.82 20.10 -8.94
C MET A 1 4.05 19.21 -7.73
N LEU A 2 3.41 19.53 -6.61
CA LEU A 2 3.40 18.70 -5.41
C LEU A 2 2.07 17.96 -5.31
N ASN A 3 2.09 16.70 -4.89
CA ASN A 3 0.89 15.92 -4.64
C ASN A 3 1.06 15.13 -3.35
N ALA A 4 -0.01 15.07 -2.55
CA ALA A 4 -0.12 14.25 -1.37
C ALA A 4 -1.49 13.58 -1.33
N ARG A 5 -1.54 12.35 -0.83
CA ARG A 5 -2.77 11.58 -0.60
C ARG A 5 -2.71 10.98 0.79
N VAL A 6 -3.83 11.02 1.49
CA VAL A 6 -4.01 10.37 2.79
C VAL A 6 -5.23 9.46 2.70
N HIS A 7 -5.13 8.28 3.30
CA HIS A 7 -6.18 7.29 3.39
C HIS A 7 -6.30 6.81 4.84
N TYR A 8 -7.52 6.81 5.37
CA TYR A 8 -7.85 6.20 6.65
C TYR A 8 -8.79 5.05 6.41
N GLN A 9 -8.51 3.92 7.05
CA GLN A 9 -9.42 2.79 7.07
C GLN A 9 -9.68 2.40 8.52
N THR A 10 -10.95 2.22 8.86
CA THR A 10 -11.32 1.59 10.12
C THR A 10 -10.99 0.09 10.08
N LYS A 11 -11.16 -0.56 11.23
CA LYS A 11 -11.05 -2.02 11.33
C LYS A 11 -11.94 -2.69 10.27
N THR A 12 -11.39 -3.70 9.59
CA THR A 12 -12.11 -4.48 8.58
C THR A 12 -11.69 -5.95 8.63
N LEU A 13 -12.51 -6.81 8.03
CA LEU A 13 -12.13 -8.19 7.72
C LEU A 13 -11.34 -8.25 6.41
N VAL A 14 -10.33 -9.12 6.37
CA VAL A 14 -9.50 -9.43 5.20
C VAL A 14 -9.55 -10.92 4.82
N GLY A 15 -10.50 -11.65 5.41
CA GLY A 15 -10.88 -13.04 5.16
C GLY A 15 -12.39 -13.20 5.37
N LEU A 16 -12.93 -14.38 5.05
CA LEU A 16 -14.37 -14.66 5.08
C LEU A 16 -14.76 -15.78 6.05
N GLU A 17 -13.81 -16.24 6.85
CA GLU A 17 -13.99 -17.27 7.86
C GLU A 17 -14.32 -16.67 9.23
N PHE A 18 -14.28 -15.33 9.34
CA PHE A 18 -14.65 -14.53 10.51
C PHE A 18 -13.80 -14.83 11.74
N LEU A 19 -12.53 -15.16 11.51
CA LEU A 19 -11.59 -15.49 12.57
C LEU A 19 -10.84 -14.23 13.03
N PRO A 20 -10.41 -14.15 14.31
CA PRO A 20 -9.68 -12.96 14.80
C PRO A 20 -8.41 -12.61 14.00
N VAL A 21 -7.75 -13.61 13.40
CA VAL A 21 -6.56 -13.40 12.57
C VAL A 21 -6.87 -12.71 11.23
N GLU A 22 -8.12 -12.75 10.78
CA GLU A 22 -8.60 -12.10 9.56
C GLU A 22 -9.02 -10.65 9.80
N GLU A 23 -8.92 -10.16 11.03
CA GLU A 23 -9.12 -8.75 11.32
C GLU A 23 -7.86 -7.94 11.00
N ALA A 24 -8.03 -6.92 10.16
CA ALA A 24 -7.09 -5.83 9.99
C ALA A 24 -7.51 -4.65 10.87
N GLN A 25 -6.59 -4.16 11.69
CA GLN A 25 -6.82 -3.00 12.55
C GLN A 25 -6.96 -1.72 11.73
N SER A 26 -7.50 -0.66 12.35
CA SER A 26 -7.54 0.65 11.72
C SER A 26 -6.14 1.20 11.47
N TYR A 27 -5.94 1.90 10.36
CA TYR A 27 -4.65 2.50 10.02
C TYR A 27 -4.81 3.77 9.19
N TRP A 28 -3.77 4.60 9.20
CA TRP A 28 -3.60 5.74 8.31
C TRP A 28 -2.47 5.46 7.33
N GLN A 29 -2.66 5.76 6.07
CA GLN A 29 -1.61 5.65 5.06
C GLN A 29 -1.50 6.95 4.29
N ALA A 30 -0.28 7.40 4.04
CA ALA A 30 -0.02 8.62 3.28
C ALA A 30 1.00 8.37 2.17
N ASP A 31 0.76 9.00 1.02
CA ASP A 31 1.65 8.99 -0.14
C ASP A 31 1.95 10.43 -0.53
N ALA A 32 3.18 10.67 -1.02
CA ALA A 32 3.57 11.98 -1.51
C ALA A 32 4.43 11.88 -2.76
N SER A 33 4.40 12.93 -3.58
CA SER A 33 5.29 13.04 -4.74
C SER A 33 5.51 14.48 -5.17
N ILE A 34 6.68 14.69 -5.77
CA ILE A 34 7.06 15.93 -6.41
C ILE A 34 7.38 15.66 -7.87
N THR A 35 6.83 16.49 -8.76
CA THR A 35 7.04 16.40 -10.20
C THR A 35 7.62 17.71 -10.71
N TYR A 36 8.74 17.63 -11.43
CA TYR A 36 9.29 18.68 -12.26
C TYR A 36 8.94 18.42 -13.73
N ASN A 37 8.59 19.48 -14.45
CA ASN A 37 8.41 19.46 -15.90
C ASN A 37 9.35 20.51 -16.50
N SER A 38 10.04 20.17 -17.59
CA SER A 38 10.87 21.14 -18.30
C SER A 38 10.01 22.31 -18.82
N PRO A 39 10.57 23.51 -19.02
CA PRO A 39 9.83 24.63 -19.60
C PRO A 39 9.19 24.29 -20.96
N SER A 40 9.88 23.48 -21.76
CA SER A 40 9.41 22.95 -23.05
C SER A 40 8.34 21.86 -22.95
N LYS A 41 8.03 21.38 -21.74
CA LYS A 41 7.14 20.23 -21.45
C LYS A 41 7.52 18.90 -22.12
N LYS A 42 8.69 18.82 -22.76
CA LYS A 42 9.20 17.59 -23.40
C LYS A 42 9.75 16.58 -22.40
N TYR A 43 10.19 17.03 -21.23
CA TYR A 43 10.78 16.18 -20.20
C TYR A 43 10.06 16.35 -18.87
N SER A 44 9.90 15.25 -18.13
CA SER A 44 9.39 15.26 -16.76
C SER A 44 10.19 14.34 -15.86
N ALA A 45 10.29 14.71 -14.59
CA ALA A 45 10.90 13.90 -13.54
C ALA A 45 10.00 13.94 -12.30
N ARG A 46 9.60 12.78 -11.79
CA ARG A 46 8.77 12.64 -10.60
C ARG A 46 9.43 11.72 -9.58
N ALA A 47 9.72 12.26 -8.40
CA ALA A 47 10.07 11.45 -7.24
C ALA A 47 8.82 11.21 -6.39
N TYR A 48 8.67 10.00 -5.85
CA TYR A 48 7.52 9.63 -5.04
C TYR A 48 7.91 8.72 -3.87
N ALA A 49 7.09 8.78 -2.81
CA ALA A 49 7.11 7.89 -1.68
C ALA A 49 5.67 7.41 -1.41
N GLN A 50 5.49 6.10 -1.29
CA GLN A 50 4.22 5.49 -0.92
C GLN A 50 4.35 4.84 0.46
N ASN A 51 3.26 4.85 1.24
CA ASN A 51 3.23 4.38 2.62
C ASN A 51 4.28 5.11 3.50
N LEU A 52 4.19 6.44 3.56
CA LEU A 52 5.13 7.32 4.28
C LEU A 52 5.30 7.00 5.76
N PHE A 53 4.32 6.35 6.40
CA PHE A 53 4.41 5.94 7.80
C PHE A 53 4.96 4.52 7.98
N ASP A 54 5.21 3.79 6.88
CA ASP A 54 5.67 2.40 6.90
C ASP A 54 4.71 1.45 7.64
N GLU A 55 3.40 1.66 7.44
CA GLU A 55 2.38 0.83 8.08
C GLU A 55 2.40 -0.60 7.55
N THR A 56 2.35 -1.56 8.46
CA THR A 56 2.24 -2.98 8.14
C THR A 56 0.77 -3.41 8.18
N VAL A 57 0.16 -3.52 7.00
CA VAL A 57 -1.27 -3.82 6.86
C VAL A 57 -1.46 -5.16 6.17
N LYS A 58 -2.35 -6.00 6.72
CA LYS A 58 -2.75 -7.25 6.07
C LYS A 58 -3.55 -6.94 4.80
N SER A 59 -3.18 -7.57 3.69
CA SER A 59 -3.95 -7.53 2.45
C SER A 59 -5.03 -8.60 2.44
N PHE A 60 -4.67 -9.82 2.83
CA PHE A 60 -5.61 -10.93 3.06
C PHE A 60 -5.04 -11.88 4.10
N SER A 61 -5.93 -12.65 4.73
CA SER A 61 -5.58 -13.80 5.56
C SER A 61 -6.60 -14.90 5.32
N THR A 62 -6.16 -16.15 5.15
CA THR A 62 -7.05 -17.30 4.94
C THR A 62 -6.44 -18.56 5.56
N PRO A 63 -7.23 -19.47 6.11
CA PRO A 63 -6.74 -20.76 6.58
C PRO A 63 -6.16 -21.59 5.42
N LEU A 64 -5.08 -22.31 5.70
CA LEU A 64 -4.53 -23.27 4.75
C LEU A 64 -5.44 -24.51 4.68
N ALA A 65 -5.90 -24.87 3.48
CA ALA A 65 -6.90 -25.93 3.26
C ALA A 65 -6.53 -27.35 3.77
N LEU A 66 -5.26 -27.57 4.15
CA LEU A 66 -4.75 -28.84 4.68
C LEU A 66 -4.25 -28.75 6.13
N SER A 67 -4.43 -27.59 6.79
CA SER A 67 -4.08 -27.42 8.19
C SER A 67 -5.26 -27.79 9.09
N VAL A 68 -4.98 -28.20 10.33
CA VAL A 68 -6.04 -28.31 11.35
C VAL A 68 -6.72 -26.94 11.44
N PRO A 69 -8.06 -26.84 11.37
CA PRO A 69 -8.74 -25.54 11.46
C PRO A 69 -8.23 -24.74 12.66
N GLY A 70 -7.74 -23.53 12.44
CA GLY A 70 -7.14 -22.70 13.50
C GLY A 70 -5.61 -22.79 13.66
N SER A 71 -4.92 -23.69 12.96
CA SER A 71 -3.49 -23.97 13.20
C SER A 71 -2.53 -23.18 12.30
N LEU A 72 -2.85 -22.98 11.02
CA LEU A 72 -1.98 -22.30 10.06
C LEU A 72 -2.78 -21.45 9.08
N TYR A 73 -2.27 -20.24 8.85
CA TYR A 73 -2.86 -19.24 7.98
C TYR A 73 -1.85 -18.75 6.95
N LEU A 74 -2.32 -18.56 5.72
CA LEU A 74 -1.60 -17.80 4.71
C LEU A 74 -2.02 -16.33 4.82
N THR A 75 -1.06 -15.45 5.08
CA THR A 75 -1.31 -14.00 5.16
C THR A 75 -0.38 -13.27 4.20
N ALA A 76 -0.95 -12.41 3.37
CA ALA A 76 -0.15 -11.46 2.57
C ALA A 76 -0.24 -10.07 3.19
N LEU A 77 0.90 -9.39 3.22
CA LEU A 77 1.01 -8.00 3.65
C LEU A 77 0.97 -7.07 2.44
N ARG A 78 0.43 -5.87 2.64
CA ARG A 78 0.56 -4.80 1.66
C ARG A 78 2.01 -4.33 1.55
N PRO A 79 2.41 -3.69 0.44
CA PRO A 79 3.76 -3.18 0.29
C PRO A 79 4.18 -2.27 1.46
N PRO A 80 5.42 -2.41 1.94
CA PRO A 80 5.97 -1.49 2.94
C PRO A 80 6.19 -0.11 2.32
N ARG A 81 6.84 0.81 3.04
CA ARG A 81 7.26 2.08 2.45
C ARG A 81 8.09 1.85 1.19
N THR A 82 7.68 2.47 0.09
CA THR A 82 8.40 2.38 -1.19
C THR A 82 8.71 3.77 -1.74
N TYR A 83 9.89 3.90 -2.33
CA TYR A 83 10.34 5.11 -3.01
C TYR A 83 10.57 4.83 -4.48
N GLY A 84 10.44 5.84 -5.33
CA GLY A 84 10.79 5.70 -6.72
C GLY A 84 10.95 7.02 -7.47
N LEU A 85 11.57 6.90 -8.63
CA LEU A 85 11.79 7.98 -9.58
C LEU A 85 11.19 7.57 -10.92
N ARG A 86 10.40 8.46 -11.52
CA ARG A 86 9.84 8.29 -12.86
C ARG A 86 10.32 9.43 -13.75
N LEU A 87 10.95 9.08 -14.88
CA LEU A 87 11.35 10.01 -15.93
C LEU A 87 10.38 9.84 -17.12
N GLY A 88 10.05 10.95 -17.79
CA GLY A 88 9.17 10.94 -18.96
C GLY A 88 9.70 11.81 -20.09
N VAL A 89 9.52 11.34 -21.32
CA VAL A 89 9.85 12.07 -22.56
C VAL A 89 8.60 12.10 -23.44
N SER A 90 8.28 13.28 -23.99
CA SER A 90 7.20 13.47 -24.96
C SER A 90 7.79 13.92 -26.30
N PHE A 91 7.35 13.26 -27.38
CA PHE A 91 7.83 13.46 -28.75
C PHE A 91 6.80 14.24 -29.58
#